data_AF-A0AA43HXN2-F1
#
_entry.id   AF-A0AA43HXN2-F1
#
_cell.length_a   1.000
_cell.length_b   1.000
_cell.length_c   1.000
_cell.angle_alpha   90.00
_cell.angle_beta   90.00
_cell.angle_gamma   90.00
#
_symmetry.space_group_name_H-M   'P 1'
#
loop_
_entity.id
_entity.type
_entity.pdbx_description
1 polymer ?
#
loop_
_entity_poly.entity_id
_entity_poly.type
_entity_poly.pdbx_seq_one_letter_code
_entity_poly.pdbx_strand_id
1 'polypeptide(L)'
;MAKKCKGKFEALNPENKLFEILTIKNNPPKWWKEMLEDKDLYIEIRKDNYINVYYYGGCLVKISYNHKNGMIVETHQKYMGDIMPIGKDKKGHDIFEYRDCRNELTSVSHYLEFLKNNIAKVYLKETDKGREKLMKNKLTVSSEKKVQGELILGNRNLYIDSEFAYQRADSEKETIRFDLVSLNNGILRFIELKLISDPRLRGEKTDIRGEKIDIVGQMKKYKTFIQDKKNFFLDYYENVIKIKHKIGIIAENPVLTKINCKPLLLIVNNYSELTKGREERMNDIENILKKEDEDYMIINYPTCK
;
A
#
# COMPACT_ATOMS: atom_id res chain seq x y z
N MET A 1 17.37 -24.24 14.43
CA MET A 1 16.43 -23.09 14.45
C MET A 1 16.36 -22.55 13.03
N ALA A 2 15.21 -22.64 12.37
CA ALA A 2 15.06 -22.09 11.02
C ALA A 2 15.28 -20.57 11.04
N LYS A 3 16.20 -20.08 10.20
CA LYS A 3 16.51 -18.66 10.05
C LYS A 3 15.21 -17.92 9.72
N LYS A 4 14.80 -16.93 10.54
CA LYS A 4 13.57 -16.15 10.32
C LYS A 4 13.59 -15.56 8.90
N CYS A 5 12.74 -16.05 8.01
CA CYS A 5 12.63 -15.57 6.62
C CYS A 5 11.84 -14.26 6.51
N LYS A 6 11.91 -13.39 7.52
CA LYS A 6 11.06 -12.20 7.66
C LYS A 6 11.15 -11.33 6.40
N GLY A 7 10.00 -10.88 5.90
CA GLY A 7 9.94 -10.02 4.72
C GLY A 7 10.37 -10.69 3.40
N LYS A 8 10.44 -12.02 3.34
CA LYS A 8 10.68 -12.81 2.11
C LYS A 8 9.44 -13.59 1.71
N PHE A 9 9.46 -14.16 0.50
CA PHE A 9 8.31 -14.92 -0.04
C PHE A 9 7.90 -16.07 0.88
N GLU A 10 8.89 -16.78 1.42
CA GLU A 10 8.75 -17.97 2.25
C GLU A 10 8.21 -17.67 3.67
N ALA A 11 8.11 -16.40 4.05
CA ALA A 11 7.48 -16.04 5.32
C ALA A 11 5.97 -16.31 5.32
N LEU A 12 5.34 -16.25 4.14
CA LEU A 12 3.90 -16.46 4.03
C LEU A 12 3.59 -17.93 4.18
N ASN A 13 2.80 -18.25 5.20
CA ASN A 13 2.27 -19.57 5.49
C ASN A 13 0.75 -19.54 5.26
N PRO A 14 0.24 -20.11 4.15
CA PRO A 14 -1.20 -20.17 3.85
C PRO A 14 -2.03 -20.89 4.91
N GLU A 15 -1.41 -21.77 5.69
CA GLU A 15 -2.03 -22.51 6.80
C GLU A 15 -1.85 -21.83 8.16
N ASN A 16 -1.49 -20.55 8.18
CA ASN A 16 -1.40 -19.80 9.43
C ASN A 16 -2.77 -19.75 10.13
N LYS A 17 -2.77 -19.93 11.47
CA LYS A 17 -3.97 -19.93 12.32
C LYS A 17 -4.82 -18.67 12.17
N LEU A 18 -4.21 -17.53 11.85
CA LEU A 18 -4.95 -16.29 11.55
C LEU A 18 -5.95 -16.49 10.41
N PHE A 19 -5.51 -17.08 9.30
CA PHE A 19 -6.34 -17.27 8.10
C PHE A 19 -7.40 -18.35 8.31
N GLU A 20 -7.16 -19.30 9.22
CA GLU A 20 -8.15 -20.28 9.65
C GLU A 20 -9.24 -19.65 10.52
N ILE A 21 -8.89 -18.75 11.45
CA ILE A 21 -9.85 -18.03 12.31
C ILE A 21 -10.74 -17.11 11.47
N LEU A 22 -10.17 -16.42 10.48
CA LEU A 22 -10.88 -15.45 9.65
C LEU A 22 -11.58 -16.05 8.44
N THR A 23 -11.50 -17.37 8.22
CA THR A 23 -12.19 -17.98 7.08
C THR A 23 -13.69 -17.82 7.21
N ILE A 24 -14.35 -17.46 6.09
CA ILE A 24 -15.80 -17.28 6.04
C ILE A 24 -16.58 -18.54 6.42
N LYS A 25 -15.96 -19.73 6.28
CA LYS A 25 -16.56 -21.02 6.64
C LYS A 25 -16.63 -21.28 8.15
N ASN A 26 -15.82 -20.60 8.97
CA ASN A 26 -15.71 -20.86 10.42
C ASN A 26 -16.39 -19.78 11.27
N ASN A 27 -17.41 -19.10 10.75
CA ASN A 27 -18.12 -18.02 11.43
C ASN A 27 -17.16 -16.97 12.06
N PRO A 28 -16.45 -16.19 11.23
CA PRO A 28 -15.42 -15.27 11.72
C PRO A 28 -16.03 -14.17 12.61
N PRO A 29 -15.21 -13.47 13.41
CA PRO A 29 -15.67 -12.39 14.28
C PRO A 29 -16.54 -11.37 13.55
N LYS A 30 -17.56 -10.82 14.24
CA LYS A 30 -18.51 -9.88 13.63
C LYS A 30 -17.81 -8.67 12.98
N TRP A 31 -16.84 -8.08 13.68
CA TRP A 31 -16.07 -6.94 13.18
C TRP A 31 -15.30 -7.26 11.88
N TRP A 32 -14.93 -8.53 11.65
CA TRP A 32 -14.27 -8.93 10.40
C TRP A 32 -15.26 -8.88 9.23
N LYS A 33 -16.49 -9.39 9.44
CA LYS A 33 -17.56 -9.31 8.44
C LYS A 33 -17.91 -7.84 8.12
N GLU A 34 -18.00 -6.99 9.15
CA GLU A 34 -18.22 -5.56 8.98
C GLU A 34 -17.10 -4.89 8.16
N MET A 35 -15.83 -5.26 8.39
CA MET A 35 -14.70 -4.77 7.57
C MET A 35 -14.74 -5.24 6.12
N LEU A 36 -15.20 -6.46 5.85
CA LEU A 36 -15.38 -6.97 4.49
C LEU A 36 -16.49 -6.24 3.72
N GLU A 37 -17.55 -5.84 4.43
CA GLU A 37 -18.71 -5.15 3.86
C GLU A 37 -18.48 -3.64 3.67
N ASP A 38 -17.51 -3.05 4.37
CA ASP A 38 -17.20 -1.62 4.30
C ASP A 38 -16.52 -1.26 2.96
N LYS A 39 -17.26 -0.49 2.14
CA LYS A 39 -16.83 -0.07 0.80
C LYS A 39 -15.72 0.98 0.79
N ASP A 40 -15.36 1.54 1.93
CA ASP A 40 -14.22 2.45 2.06
C ASP A 40 -12.94 1.75 2.53
N LEU A 41 -13.01 0.44 2.82
CA LEU A 41 -11.89 -0.35 3.29
C LEU A 41 -11.35 -1.28 2.20
N TYR A 42 -10.03 -1.43 2.17
CA TYR A 42 -9.35 -2.49 1.43
C TYR A 42 -8.36 -3.22 2.33
N ILE A 43 -8.12 -4.49 2.02
CA ILE A 43 -7.47 -5.43 2.94
C ILE A 43 -6.31 -6.12 2.23
N GLU A 44 -5.16 -6.16 2.92
CA GLU A 44 -3.94 -6.74 2.39
C GLU A 44 -3.36 -7.83 3.26
N ILE A 45 -2.97 -8.92 2.61
CA ILE A 45 -2.22 -10.02 3.22
C ILE A 45 -0.73 -9.69 3.14
N ARG A 46 -0.02 -9.81 4.26
CA ARG A 46 1.40 -9.51 4.37
C ARG A 46 2.21 -10.78 4.54
N LYS A 47 3.45 -10.76 4.00
CA LYS A 47 4.36 -11.92 3.98
C LYS A 47 4.54 -12.56 5.35
N ASP A 48 4.62 -11.77 6.42
CA ASP A 48 4.83 -12.30 7.78
C ASP A 48 3.53 -12.77 8.47
N ASN A 49 2.53 -13.24 7.70
CA ASN A 49 1.27 -13.79 8.19
C ASN A 49 0.42 -12.83 9.04
N TYR A 50 0.40 -11.56 8.65
CA TYR A 50 -0.50 -10.57 9.24
C TYR A 50 -1.32 -9.90 8.14
N ILE A 51 -2.41 -9.27 8.54
CA ILE A 51 -3.33 -8.57 7.65
C ILE A 51 -3.32 -7.10 8.03
N ASN A 52 -3.28 -6.23 7.04
CA ASN A 52 -3.55 -4.81 7.25
C ASN A 52 -4.87 -4.45 6.58
N VAL A 53 -5.71 -3.71 7.30
CA VAL A 53 -6.93 -3.10 6.78
C VAL A 53 -6.67 -1.61 6.63
N TYR A 54 -6.98 -1.05 5.47
CA TYR A 54 -6.65 0.32 5.12
C TYR A 54 -7.90 1.14 4.81
N TYR A 55 -7.86 2.41 5.21
CA TYR A 55 -8.78 3.46 4.80
C TYR A 55 -7.98 4.54 4.05
N TYR A 56 -8.14 4.59 2.72
CA TYR A 56 -7.43 5.52 1.81
C TYR A 56 -5.90 5.64 2.08
N GLY A 57 -5.22 4.51 2.32
CA GLY A 57 -3.78 4.47 2.60
C GLY A 57 -3.39 4.55 4.09
N GLY A 58 -4.29 4.97 4.96
CA GLY A 58 -4.10 4.90 6.42
C GLY A 58 -4.36 3.48 6.93
N CYS A 59 -3.40 2.88 7.64
CA CYS A 59 -3.56 1.54 8.22
C CYS A 59 -4.55 1.61 9.40
N LEU A 60 -5.80 1.24 9.15
CA LEU A 60 -6.89 1.28 10.12
C LEU A 60 -6.68 0.26 11.24
N VAL A 61 -6.41 -1.00 10.87
CA VAL A 61 -5.97 -2.02 11.83
C VAL A 61 -4.93 -2.94 11.21
N LYS A 62 -4.09 -3.48 12.08
CA LYS A 62 -3.19 -4.60 11.81
C LYS A 62 -3.66 -5.80 12.61
N ILE A 63 -3.95 -6.91 11.94
CA ILE A 63 -4.43 -8.15 12.54
C ILE A 63 -3.32 -9.19 12.43
N SER A 64 -2.95 -9.78 13.56
CA SER A 64 -1.92 -10.82 13.61
C SER A 64 -2.32 -11.93 14.59
N TYR A 65 -1.62 -13.06 14.52
CA TYR A 65 -1.80 -14.16 15.46
C TYR A 65 -0.50 -14.49 16.18
N ASN A 66 -0.57 -14.62 17.50
CA ASN A 66 0.51 -15.04 18.36
C ASN A 66 0.08 -16.27 19.15
N HIS A 67 0.89 -17.33 19.19
CA HIS A 67 0.58 -18.55 19.94
C HIS A 67 0.32 -18.33 21.44
N LYS A 68 0.89 -17.28 22.04
CA LYS A 68 0.70 -16.96 23.47
C LYS A 68 -0.56 -16.13 23.72
N ASN A 69 -0.81 -15.13 22.89
CA ASN A 69 -1.85 -14.11 23.12
C ASN A 69 -3.08 -14.28 22.22
N GLY A 70 -3.06 -15.28 21.33
CA GLY A 70 -4.08 -15.49 20.31
C GLY A 70 -4.05 -14.40 19.24
N MET A 71 -5.24 -14.08 18.72
CA MET A 71 -5.41 -13.02 17.72
C MET A 71 -5.29 -11.63 18.36
N ILE A 72 -4.41 -10.80 17.80
CA ILE A 72 -4.15 -9.42 18.21
C ILE A 72 -4.65 -8.51 17.09
N VAL A 73 -5.44 -7.50 17.42
CA VAL A 73 -5.95 -6.50 16.47
C VAL A 73 -5.51 -5.13 16.93
N GLU A 74 -4.56 -4.51 16.24
CA GLU A 74 -3.88 -3.31 16.70
C GLU A 74 -4.20 -2.11 15.81
N THR A 75 -4.37 -0.93 16.38
CA THR A 75 -4.43 0.35 15.63
C THR A 75 -3.45 1.36 16.23
N HIS A 76 -3.05 2.35 15.44
CA HIS A 76 -2.16 3.41 15.91
C HIS A 76 -2.90 4.31 16.92
N GLN A 77 -2.29 4.63 18.06
CA GLN A 77 -2.97 5.31 19.18
C GLN A 77 -3.67 6.63 18.78
N LYS A 78 -3.08 7.40 17.84
CA LYS A 78 -3.72 8.62 17.29
C LYS A 78 -5.08 8.36 16.66
N TYR A 79 -5.30 7.19 16.08
CA TYR A 79 -6.58 6.82 15.48
C TYR A 79 -7.62 6.45 16.54
N MET A 80 -7.17 6.12 17.76
CA MET A 80 -8.02 5.95 18.93
C MET A 80 -8.37 7.30 19.62
N GLY A 81 -7.88 8.42 19.08
CA GLY A 81 -8.04 9.75 19.69
C GLY A 81 -6.93 10.12 20.69
N ASP A 82 -6.00 9.22 20.99
CA ASP A 82 -4.84 9.52 21.83
C ASP A 82 -3.72 10.16 21.00
N ILE A 83 -3.72 11.50 20.98
CA ILE A 83 -2.75 12.31 20.26
C ILE A 83 -1.46 12.56 21.07
N MET A 84 -1.38 12.11 22.32
CA MET A 84 -0.22 12.35 23.18
C MET A 84 0.89 11.33 22.87
N PRO A 85 2.14 11.74 22.66
CA PRO A 85 3.23 10.81 22.43
C PRO A 85 3.57 10.03 23.71
N ILE A 86 4.01 8.78 23.56
CA ILE A 86 4.48 7.94 24.68
C ILE A 86 5.94 8.23 25.07
N GLY A 87 6.61 9.09 24.32
CA GLY A 87 7.99 9.48 24.56
C GLY A 87 8.61 10.14 23.34
N LYS A 88 9.93 10.29 23.37
CA LYS A 88 10.71 10.81 22.25
C LYS A 88 11.81 9.85 21.84
N ASP A 89 12.10 9.78 20.55
CA ASP A 89 13.22 9.01 20.02
C ASP A 89 14.56 9.71 20.31
N LYS A 90 15.68 9.06 19.98
CA LYS A 90 17.03 9.61 20.17
C LYS A 90 17.27 10.94 19.42
N LYS A 91 16.40 11.28 18.47
CA LYS A 91 16.45 12.51 17.66
C LYS A 91 15.42 13.55 18.14
N GLY A 92 14.71 13.28 19.24
CA GLY A 92 13.70 14.17 19.82
C GLY A 92 12.33 14.12 19.13
N HIS A 93 12.10 13.19 18.21
CA HIS A 93 10.80 13.02 17.56
C HIS A 93 9.84 12.26 18.46
N ASP A 94 8.58 12.68 18.43
CA ASP A 94 7.49 12.05 19.16
C ASP A 94 7.28 10.58 18.73
N ILE A 95 7.27 9.69 19.72
CA ILE A 95 6.99 8.26 19.55
C ILE A 95 5.50 8.02 19.83
N PHE A 96 4.90 7.21 18.97
CA PHE A 96 3.54 6.71 19.11
C PHE A 96 3.57 5.19 18.97
N GLU A 97 2.61 4.51 19.56
CA GLU A 97 2.51 3.04 19.53
C GLU A 97 1.23 2.55 18.83
N TYR A 98 1.23 1.26 18.56
CA TYR A 98 0.04 0.49 18.18
C TYR A 98 -0.51 -0.19 19.43
N ARG A 99 -1.82 -0.10 19.64
CA ARG A 99 -2.52 -0.70 20.79
C ARG A 99 -3.57 -1.68 20.31
N ASP A 100 -3.76 -2.76 21.06
CA ASP A 100 -4.85 -3.71 20.82
C ASP A 100 -6.20 -2.99 20.99
N CYS A 101 -7.05 -3.08 19.98
CA CYS A 101 -8.38 -2.48 19.94
C CYS A 101 -9.48 -3.52 19.64
N ARG A 102 -9.19 -4.82 19.83
CA ARG A 102 -10.12 -5.92 19.55
C ARG A 102 -11.40 -5.83 20.38
N ASN A 103 -11.28 -5.41 21.64
CA ASN A 103 -12.43 -5.30 22.54
C ASN A 103 -13.37 -4.19 22.07
N GLU A 104 -12.82 -3.02 21.73
CA GLU A 104 -13.56 -1.86 21.23
C GLU A 104 -14.27 -2.17 19.91
N LEU A 105 -13.60 -2.86 18.99
CA LEU A 105 -14.23 -3.36 17.75
C LEU A 105 -15.42 -4.30 18.01
N THR A 106 -15.43 -4.98 19.16
CA THR A 106 -16.49 -5.94 19.50
C THR A 106 -17.63 -5.29 20.29
N SER A 107 -17.31 -4.36 21.19
CA SER A 107 -18.26 -3.84 22.19
C SER A 107 -18.70 -2.41 21.96
N VAL A 108 -17.98 -1.61 21.16
CA VAL A 108 -18.29 -0.19 20.94
C VAL A 108 -18.95 -0.01 19.58
N SER A 109 -20.21 0.42 19.61
CA SER A 109 -20.96 0.78 18.40
C SER A 109 -20.24 1.85 17.58
N HIS A 110 -20.17 1.65 16.26
CA HIS A 110 -19.55 2.58 15.31
C HIS A 110 -18.05 2.85 15.52
N TYR A 111 -17.32 1.96 16.22
CA TYR A 111 -15.89 2.15 16.45
C TYR A 111 -15.06 2.20 15.16
N LEU A 112 -15.43 1.42 14.14
CA LEU A 112 -14.80 1.49 12.81
C LEU A 112 -14.92 2.89 12.19
N GLU A 113 -16.10 3.50 12.28
CA GLU A 113 -16.35 4.85 11.76
C GLU A 113 -15.55 5.89 12.55
N PHE A 114 -15.43 5.72 13.86
CA PHE A 114 -14.57 6.56 14.70
C PHE A 114 -13.10 6.51 14.25
N LEU A 115 -12.55 5.31 13.99
CA LEU A 115 -11.18 5.16 13.48
C LEU A 115 -11.00 5.83 12.12
N LYS A 116 -11.92 5.59 11.16
CA LYS A 116 -11.88 6.22 9.82
C LYS A 116 -11.86 7.74 9.90
N ASN A 117 -12.71 8.34 10.75
CA ASN A 117 -12.75 9.78 10.97
C ASN A 117 -11.43 10.33 11.53
N ASN A 118 -10.78 9.62 12.45
CA ASN A 118 -9.49 10.04 12.97
C ASN A 118 -8.36 9.87 11.94
N ILE A 119 -8.41 8.85 11.09
CA ILE A 119 -7.47 8.70 9.96
C ILE A 119 -7.63 9.86 8.98
N ALA A 120 -8.85 10.22 8.60
CA ALA A 120 -9.13 11.36 7.71
C ALA A 120 -8.51 12.67 8.23
N LYS A 121 -8.69 12.93 9.53
CA LYS A 121 -8.16 14.14 10.19
C LYS A 121 -6.64 14.11 10.33
N VAL A 122 -6.10 13.03 10.90
CA VAL A 122 -4.69 12.97 11.36
C VAL A 122 -3.75 12.56 10.24
N TYR A 123 -4.13 11.57 9.43
CA TYR A 123 -3.27 10.99 8.40
C TYR A 123 -3.48 11.67 7.04
N LEU A 124 -4.73 11.77 6.57
CA LEU A 124 -5.06 12.36 5.27
C LEU A 124 -5.06 13.90 5.29
N LYS A 125 -5.09 14.50 6.49
CA LYS A 125 -5.14 15.96 6.71
C LYS A 125 -6.32 16.61 6.01
N GLU A 126 -7.46 15.94 5.97
CA GLU A 126 -8.72 16.44 5.42
C GLU A 126 -9.35 17.46 6.38
N THR A 127 -8.63 18.57 6.53
CA THR A 127 -8.96 19.72 7.37
C THR A 127 -9.00 20.95 6.48
N ASP A 128 -9.63 22.03 6.93
CA ASP A 128 -9.71 23.29 6.16
C ASP A 128 -8.32 23.81 5.78
N LYS A 129 -7.37 23.79 6.74
CA LYS A 129 -5.95 24.12 6.48
C LYS A 129 -5.31 23.25 5.40
N GLY A 130 -5.65 21.96 5.35
CA GLY A 130 -5.19 21.04 4.32
C GLY A 130 -5.74 21.42 2.93
N ARG A 131 -7.03 21.76 2.86
CA ARG A 131 -7.69 22.21 1.63
C ARG A 131 -7.16 23.55 1.13
N GLU A 132 -6.99 24.52 2.02
CA GLU A 132 -6.37 25.82 1.73
C GLU A 132 -4.96 25.64 1.14
N LYS A 133 -4.16 24.74 1.72
CA LYS A 133 -2.81 24.43 1.21
C LYS A 133 -2.86 23.84 -0.20
N LEU A 134 -3.81 22.97 -0.50
CA LEU A 134 -3.98 22.40 -1.85
C LEU A 134 -4.36 23.49 -2.85
N MET A 135 -5.35 24.34 -2.53
CA MET A 135 -5.77 25.46 -3.37
C MET A 135 -4.63 26.44 -3.63
N LYS A 136 -3.90 26.84 -2.57
CA LYS A 136 -2.73 27.73 -2.68
C LYS A 136 -1.65 27.17 -3.61
N ASN A 137 -1.40 25.87 -3.55
CA ASN A 137 -0.43 25.20 -4.41
C ASN A 137 -1.02 24.76 -5.77
N LYS A 138 -2.29 25.05 -6.03
CA LYS A 138 -3.02 24.64 -7.24
C LYS A 138 -2.89 23.13 -7.50
N LEU A 139 -3.12 22.34 -6.45
CA LEU A 139 -3.07 20.87 -6.46
C LEU A 139 -4.45 20.30 -6.12
N THR A 140 -4.81 19.17 -6.73
CA THR A 140 -6.04 18.43 -6.41
C THR A 140 -5.82 17.41 -5.29
N VAL A 141 -4.61 16.87 -5.18
CA VAL A 141 -4.20 15.91 -4.15
C VAL A 141 -2.70 16.06 -3.86
N SER A 142 -2.28 15.78 -2.63
CA SER A 142 -0.86 15.86 -2.23
C SER A 142 -0.30 14.57 -1.64
N SER A 143 -1.16 13.55 -1.45
CA SER A 143 -0.79 12.26 -0.87
C SER A 143 -0.87 11.17 -1.92
N GLU A 144 0.30 10.64 -2.32
CA GLU A 144 0.41 9.45 -3.17
C GLU A 144 -0.33 8.25 -2.57
N LYS A 145 -0.29 8.11 -1.23
CA LYS A 145 -1.01 7.05 -0.51
C LYS A 145 -2.53 7.20 -0.56
N LYS A 146 -3.05 8.43 -0.56
CA LYS A 146 -4.49 8.65 -0.76
C LYS A 146 -4.90 8.22 -2.16
N VAL A 147 -4.16 8.63 -3.18
CA VAL A 147 -4.40 8.25 -4.59
C VAL A 147 -4.34 6.73 -4.76
N GLN A 148 -3.33 6.08 -4.16
CA GLN A 148 -3.22 4.62 -4.14
C GLN A 148 -4.48 3.96 -3.56
N GLY A 149 -4.97 4.45 -2.42
CA GLY A 149 -6.19 3.93 -1.80
C GLY A 149 -7.42 4.13 -2.68
N GLU A 150 -7.58 5.31 -3.30
CA GLU A 150 -8.68 5.60 -4.22
C GLU A 150 -8.65 4.69 -5.47
N LEU A 151 -7.47 4.45 -6.05
CA LEU A 151 -7.30 3.54 -7.19
C LEU A 151 -7.76 2.12 -6.84
N ILE A 152 -7.41 1.61 -5.66
CA ILE A 152 -7.81 0.27 -5.21
C ILE A 152 -9.31 0.20 -4.99
N LEU A 153 -9.88 1.18 -4.30
CA LEU A 153 -11.30 1.22 -3.97
C LEU A 153 -12.18 1.39 -5.23
N GLY A 154 -11.74 2.17 -6.21
CA GLY A 154 -12.42 2.33 -7.51
C GLY A 154 -12.25 1.11 -8.43
N ASN A 155 -11.18 0.32 -8.25
CA ASN A 155 -10.83 -0.79 -9.14
C ASN A 155 -10.56 -2.09 -8.37
N ARG A 156 -11.49 -2.49 -7.48
CA ARG A 156 -11.33 -3.63 -6.55
C ARG A 156 -11.00 -4.97 -7.20
N ASN A 157 -11.40 -5.17 -8.45
CA ASN A 157 -11.14 -6.41 -9.20
C ASN A 157 -9.77 -6.40 -9.91
N LEU A 158 -9.14 -5.22 -10.05
CA LEU A 158 -7.89 -5.07 -10.76
C LEU A 158 -6.67 -5.18 -9.84
N TYR A 159 -6.69 -4.49 -8.70
CA TYR A 159 -5.55 -4.41 -7.80
C TYR A 159 -5.64 -5.47 -6.69
N ILE A 160 -4.62 -6.32 -6.60
CA ILE A 160 -4.59 -7.44 -5.65
C ILE A 160 -3.56 -7.26 -4.53
N ASP A 161 -2.73 -6.22 -4.56
CA ASP A 161 -1.83 -5.82 -3.47
C ASP A 161 -1.45 -4.34 -3.58
N SER A 162 -1.34 -3.66 -2.44
CA SER A 162 -1.00 -2.24 -2.32
C SER A 162 0.35 -1.95 -1.65
N GLU A 163 1.10 -2.97 -1.22
CA GLU A 163 2.39 -2.77 -0.55
C GLU A 163 3.23 -4.05 -0.56
N PHE A 164 3.58 -4.53 -1.75
CA PHE A 164 4.58 -5.59 -1.82
C PHE A 164 5.92 -5.03 -1.32
N ALA A 165 6.49 -5.65 -0.28
CA ALA A 165 7.85 -5.37 0.19
C ALA A 165 8.66 -6.66 0.30
N TYR A 166 9.92 -6.65 -0.15
CA TYR A 166 10.85 -7.78 -0.09
C TYR A 166 12.21 -7.35 0.49
N GLN A 167 12.65 -8.01 1.55
CA GLN A 167 13.93 -7.76 2.20
C GLN A 167 15.05 -8.60 1.55
N ARG A 168 16.09 -7.94 1.01
CA ARG A 168 17.26 -8.64 0.42
C ARG A 168 18.15 -9.21 1.53
N ALA A 169 18.74 -10.38 1.27
CA ALA A 169 19.44 -11.17 2.28
C ALA A 169 20.74 -10.52 2.80
N ASP A 170 21.38 -9.67 2.00
CA ASP A 170 22.77 -9.23 2.26
C ASP A 170 22.87 -7.89 2.99
N SER A 171 21.74 -7.18 3.16
CA SER A 171 21.61 -6.14 4.19
C SER A 171 20.14 -5.87 4.46
N GLU A 172 19.77 -5.72 5.74
CA GLU A 172 18.42 -5.27 6.15
C GLU A 172 18.05 -3.87 5.61
N LYS A 173 18.97 -3.20 4.90
CA LYS A 173 18.82 -1.85 4.36
C LYS A 173 18.28 -1.80 2.93
N GLU A 174 18.36 -2.89 2.16
CA GLU A 174 17.81 -2.92 0.80
C GLU A 174 16.48 -3.67 0.75
N THR A 175 15.39 -2.91 0.69
CA THR A 175 14.04 -3.43 0.47
C THR A 175 13.55 -3.05 -0.92
N ILE A 176 13.12 -4.04 -1.72
CA ILE A 176 12.35 -3.78 -2.94
C ILE A 176 10.90 -3.58 -2.52
N ARG A 177 10.26 -2.49 -2.97
CA ARG A 177 8.86 -2.22 -2.70
C ARG A 177 8.13 -1.88 -4.00
N PHE A 178 6.97 -2.47 -4.23
CA PHE A 178 6.05 -2.02 -5.27
C PHE A 178 4.85 -1.35 -4.62
N ASP A 179 4.37 -0.27 -5.25
CA ASP A 179 3.18 0.43 -4.76
C ASP A 179 1.93 -0.39 -5.05
N LEU A 180 1.74 -0.88 -6.27
CA LEU A 180 0.55 -1.63 -6.64
C LEU A 180 0.92 -2.89 -7.40
N VAL A 181 0.10 -3.92 -7.24
CA VAL A 181 0.15 -5.12 -8.07
C VAL A 181 -1.24 -5.38 -8.61
N SER A 182 -1.35 -5.43 -9.93
CA SER A 182 -2.61 -5.73 -10.61
C SER A 182 -2.61 -7.15 -11.16
N LEU A 183 -3.81 -7.71 -11.26
CA LEU A 183 -4.09 -8.96 -11.92
C LEU A 183 -5.21 -8.74 -12.93
N ASN A 184 -4.89 -8.80 -14.22
CA ASN A 184 -5.87 -8.65 -15.29
C ASN A 184 -5.76 -9.83 -16.25
N ASN A 185 -6.86 -10.56 -16.46
CA ASN A 185 -6.91 -11.75 -17.33
C ASN A 185 -5.77 -12.75 -17.04
N GLY A 186 -5.50 -12.99 -15.75
CA GLY A 186 -4.43 -13.88 -15.29
C GLY A 186 -3.00 -13.34 -15.46
N ILE A 187 -2.83 -12.08 -15.88
CA ILE A 187 -1.52 -11.44 -16.03
C ILE A 187 -1.25 -10.55 -14.82
N LEU A 188 -0.24 -10.92 -14.05
CA LEU A 188 0.26 -10.11 -12.93
C LEU A 188 1.15 -8.98 -13.45
N ARG A 189 0.94 -7.76 -12.96
CA ARG A 189 1.78 -6.60 -13.31
C ARG A 189 2.08 -5.75 -12.07
N PHE A 190 3.34 -5.35 -11.94
CA PHE A 190 3.79 -4.47 -10.86
C PHE A 190 3.76 -3.02 -11.31
N ILE A 191 3.42 -2.13 -10.40
CA ILE A 191 3.17 -0.73 -10.69
C ILE A 191 3.86 0.10 -9.61
N GLU A 192 4.69 1.05 -10.03
CA GLU A 192 5.18 2.15 -9.20
C GLU A 192 4.26 3.35 -9.43
N LEU A 193 3.77 3.96 -8.36
CA LEU A 193 2.87 5.11 -8.44
C LEU A 193 3.65 6.38 -8.13
N LYS A 194 3.51 7.44 -8.93
CA LYS A 194 4.10 8.74 -8.63
C LYS A 194 3.10 9.87 -8.87
N LEU A 195 3.13 10.88 -8.02
CA LEU A 195 2.53 12.18 -8.39
C LEU A 195 3.42 12.86 -9.44
N ILE A 196 2.83 13.57 -10.40
CA ILE A 196 3.58 14.29 -11.46
C ILE A 196 4.59 15.29 -10.88
N SER A 197 4.36 15.78 -9.67
CA SER A 197 5.25 16.67 -8.93
C SER A 197 6.46 15.95 -8.28
N ASP A 198 6.59 14.63 -8.39
CA ASP A 198 7.70 13.90 -7.76
C ASP A 198 9.05 14.24 -8.43
N PRO A 199 10.05 14.76 -7.69
CA PRO A 199 11.33 15.18 -8.26
C PRO A 199 12.14 14.04 -8.89
N ARG A 200 11.90 12.78 -8.49
CA ARG A 200 12.58 11.60 -9.06
C ARG A 200 12.24 11.39 -10.53
N LEU A 201 11.07 11.86 -10.99
CA LEU A 201 10.66 11.77 -12.39
C LEU A 201 11.59 12.56 -13.35
N ARG A 202 12.33 13.53 -12.82
CA ARG A 202 13.33 14.32 -13.57
C ARG A 202 14.76 14.14 -13.06
N GLY A 203 15.00 13.15 -12.18
CA GLY A 203 16.32 12.91 -11.59
C GLY A 203 16.84 14.07 -10.73
N GLU A 204 15.94 14.85 -10.12
CA GLU A 204 16.27 16.04 -9.32
C GLU A 204 16.52 15.73 -7.85
N LYS A 205 16.36 14.46 -7.44
CA LYS A 205 16.54 14.02 -6.06
C LYS A 205 17.90 13.34 -5.90
N THR A 206 18.57 13.58 -4.78
CA THR A 206 19.79 12.84 -4.39
C THR A 206 19.59 12.11 -3.07
N ASP A 207 20.35 11.03 -2.87
CA ASP A 207 20.43 10.36 -1.57
C ASP A 207 21.36 11.10 -0.59
N ILE A 208 21.52 10.58 0.62
CA ILE A 208 22.39 11.17 1.66
C ILE A 208 23.88 11.15 1.30
N ARG A 209 24.27 10.41 0.26
CA ARG A 209 25.63 10.31 -0.27
C ARG A 209 25.83 11.21 -1.49
N GLY A 210 24.79 11.93 -1.92
CA GLY A 210 24.82 12.79 -3.10
C GLY A 210 24.57 12.06 -4.42
N GLU A 211 24.23 10.77 -4.40
CA GLU A 211 23.92 10.00 -5.61
C GLU A 211 22.53 10.36 -6.12
N LYS A 212 22.39 10.59 -7.44
CA LYS A 212 21.07 10.86 -8.05
C LYS A 212 20.15 9.66 -7.86
N ILE A 213 18.94 9.95 -7.38
CA ILE A 213 17.81 9.04 -7.34
C ILE A 213 16.88 9.44 -8.46
N ASP A 214 16.86 8.67 -9.53
CA ASP A 214 15.95 8.84 -10.64
C ASP A 214 14.99 7.64 -10.78
N ILE A 215 13.84 7.91 -11.38
CA ILE A 215 12.80 6.90 -11.58
C ILE A 215 13.22 5.80 -12.55
N VAL A 216 14.04 6.11 -13.55
CA VAL A 216 14.45 5.16 -14.60
C VAL A 216 15.33 4.06 -13.99
N GLY A 217 16.30 4.42 -13.17
CA GLY A 217 17.13 3.48 -12.43
C GLY A 217 16.30 2.60 -11.48
N GLN A 218 15.26 3.17 -10.86
CA GLN A 218 14.30 2.41 -10.03
C GLN A 218 13.53 1.39 -10.88
N MET A 219 12.98 1.80 -12.02
CA MET A 219 12.23 0.92 -12.94
C MET A 219 13.11 -0.20 -13.53
N LYS A 220 14.36 0.09 -13.87
CA LYS A 220 15.34 -0.93 -14.33
C LYS A 220 15.65 -1.96 -13.24
N LYS A 221 15.85 -1.52 -11.98
CA LYS A 221 16.04 -2.42 -10.83
C LYS A 221 14.82 -3.31 -10.62
N TYR A 222 13.62 -2.76 -10.74
CA TYR A 222 12.37 -3.50 -10.63
C TYR A 222 12.20 -4.53 -11.74
N LYS A 223 12.42 -4.16 -13.00
CA LYS A 223 12.37 -5.08 -14.14
C LYS A 223 13.29 -6.28 -13.92
N THR A 224 14.54 -6.02 -13.54
CA THR A 224 15.53 -7.08 -13.25
C THR A 224 15.05 -7.99 -12.11
N PHE A 225 14.58 -7.39 -11.01
CA PHE A 225 14.07 -8.16 -9.86
C PHE A 225 12.86 -9.03 -10.20
N ILE A 226 11.92 -8.51 -11.00
CA ILE A 226 10.73 -9.26 -11.44
C ILE A 226 11.14 -10.43 -12.34
N GLN A 227 12.11 -10.22 -13.23
CA GLN A 227 12.65 -11.28 -14.09
C GLN A 227 13.32 -12.38 -13.26
N ASP A 228 14.21 -12.01 -12.34
CA ASP A 228 14.98 -12.95 -11.51
C ASP A 228 14.10 -13.75 -10.55
N LYS A 229 12.99 -13.17 -10.08
CA LYS A 229 12.09 -13.76 -9.08
C LYS A 229 10.74 -14.18 -9.64
N LYS A 230 10.60 -14.28 -10.96
CA LYS A 230 9.34 -14.58 -11.66
C LYS A 230 8.56 -15.75 -11.03
N ASN A 231 9.18 -16.90 -10.85
CA ASN A 231 8.50 -18.08 -10.31
C ASN A 231 8.07 -17.88 -8.86
N PHE A 232 8.93 -17.28 -8.03
CA PHE A 232 8.58 -16.94 -6.64
C PHE A 232 7.39 -15.99 -6.55
N PHE A 233 7.25 -15.04 -7.49
CA PHE A 233 6.07 -14.18 -7.55
C PHE A 233 4.80 -14.94 -7.91
N LEU A 234 4.87 -15.87 -8.87
CA LEU A 234 3.72 -16.68 -9.26
C LEU A 234 3.24 -17.51 -8.07
N ASP A 235 4.14 -18.24 -7.41
CA ASP A 235 3.82 -19.07 -6.24
C ASP A 235 3.29 -18.22 -5.07
N TYR A 236 3.92 -17.07 -4.81
CA TYR A 236 3.51 -16.16 -3.74
C TYR A 236 2.11 -15.60 -3.98
N TYR A 237 1.84 -15.07 -5.18
CA TYR A 237 0.54 -14.46 -5.47
C TYR A 237 -0.57 -15.49 -5.63
N GLU A 238 -0.27 -16.71 -6.10
CA GLU A 238 -1.24 -17.81 -6.06
C GLU A 238 -1.70 -18.09 -4.62
N ASN A 239 -0.76 -18.13 -3.66
CA ASN A 239 -1.08 -18.28 -2.25
C ASN A 239 -1.86 -17.08 -1.68
N VAL A 240 -1.46 -15.86 -2.01
CA VAL A 240 -2.19 -14.65 -1.58
C VAL A 240 -3.63 -14.67 -2.09
N ILE A 241 -3.87 -15.00 -3.36
CA ILE A 241 -5.20 -15.07 -3.96
C ILE A 241 -6.04 -16.15 -3.24
N LYS A 242 -5.49 -17.35 -3.04
CA LYS A 242 -6.16 -18.43 -2.30
C LYS A 242 -6.55 -18.00 -0.89
N ILE A 243 -5.66 -17.32 -0.16
CA ILE A 243 -5.95 -16.80 1.18
C ILE A 243 -7.05 -15.73 1.11
N LYS A 244 -6.92 -14.73 0.23
CA LYS A 244 -7.91 -13.65 0.06
C LYS A 244 -9.30 -14.22 -0.23
N HIS A 245 -9.40 -15.24 -1.09
CA HIS A 245 -10.66 -15.93 -1.36
C HIS A 245 -11.17 -16.69 -0.13
N LYS A 246 -10.32 -17.50 0.53
CA LYS A 246 -10.66 -18.28 1.74
C LYS A 246 -11.22 -17.43 2.88
N ILE A 247 -10.74 -16.20 3.04
CA ILE A 247 -11.16 -15.29 4.12
C ILE A 247 -12.16 -14.22 3.69
N GLY A 248 -12.62 -14.26 2.44
CA GLY A 248 -13.72 -13.42 1.93
C GLY A 248 -13.33 -12.04 1.42
N ILE A 249 -12.04 -11.72 1.27
CA ILE A 249 -11.58 -10.43 0.72
C ILE A 249 -11.95 -10.30 -0.77
N ILE A 250 -11.86 -11.40 -1.51
CA ILE A 250 -12.26 -11.46 -2.93
C ILE A 250 -13.29 -12.57 -3.11
N ALA A 251 -14.32 -12.31 -3.91
CA ALA A 251 -15.37 -13.28 -4.21
C ALA A 251 -14.86 -14.39 -5.14
N GLU A 252 -14.09 -14.00 -6.16
CA GLU A 252 -13.54 -14.92 -7.16
C GLU A 252 -12.15 -15.42 -6.75
N ASN A 253 -11.77 -16.59 -7.28
CA ASN A 253 -10.43 -17.15 -7.16
C ASN A 253 -9.74 -17.13 -8.53
N PRO A 254 -9.27 -15.94 -9.00
CA PRO A 254 -8.73 -15.79 -10.34
C PRO A 254 -7.48 -16.65 -10.55
N VAL A 255 -7.36 -17.23 -11.73
CA VAL A 255 -6.20 -18.04 -12.11
C VAL A 255 -5.07 -17.14 -12.59
N LEU A 256 -3.92 -17.26 -11.96
CA LEU A 256 -2.69 -16.60 -12.36
C LEU A 256 -1.99 -17.42 -13.45
N THR A 257 -1.75 -16.84 -14.62
CA THR A 257 -1.18 -17.54 -15.78
C THR A 257 0.23 -17.08 -16.10
N LYS A 258 0.52 -15.78 -16.00
CA LYS A 258 1.85 -15.24 -16.28
C LYS A 258 2.10 -13.90 -15.56
N ILE A 259 3.36 -13.48 -15.62
CA ILE A 259 3.83 -12.20 -15.12
C ILE A 259 4.21 -11.31 -16.31
N ASN A 260 3.84 -10.03 -16.27
CA ASN A 260 4.47 -9.03 -17.12
C ASN A 260 5.74 -8.55 -16.40
N CYS A 261 6.90 -8.88 -16.97
CA CYS A 261 8.19 -8.49 -16.40
C CYS A 261 8.53 -7.00 -16.56
N LYS A 262 7.80 -6.25 -17.39
CA LYS A 262 7.96 -4.80 -17.52
C LYS A 262 7.00 -4.12 -16.51
N PRO A 263 7.51 -3.56 -15.40
CA PRO A 263 6.66 -2.82 -14.46
C PRO A 263 6.10 -1.57 -15.13
N LEU A 264 4.93 -1.12 -14.69
CA LEU A 264 4.31 0.12 -15.14
C LEU A 264 4.69 1.27 -14.20
N LEU A 265 5.11 2.40 -14.75
CA LEU A 265 5.16 3.66 -14.02
C LEU A 265 3.81 4.38 -14.19
N LEU A 266 2.99 4.37 -13.15
CA LEU A 266 1.73 5.11 -13.14
C LEU A 266 1.97 6.51 -12.56
N ILE A 267 1.79 7.53 -13.38
CA ILE A 267 1.95 8.93 -12.98
C ILE A 267 0.59 9.57 -12.88
N VAL A 268 0.32 10.21 -11.74
CA VAL A 268 -0.93 10.92 -11.50
C VAL A 268 -0.68 12.41 -11.57
N ASN A 269 -1.28 13.04 -12.58
CA ASN A 269 -1.33 14.48 -12.69
C ASN A 269 -2.27 15.04 -11.62
N ASN A 270 -1.67 15.65 -10.60
CA ASN A 270 -2.36 16.25 -9.46
C ASN A 270 -2.44 17.78 -9.54
N TYR A 271 -2.17 18.38 -10.70
CA TYR A 271 -2.35 19.82 -10.89
C TYR A 271 -3.84 20.15 -11.09
N SER A 272 -4.31 21.20 -10.42
CA SER A 272 -5.66 21.74 -10.66
C SER A 272 -5.70 22.76 -11.80
N GLU A 273 -4.54 23.22 -12.27
CA GLU A 273 -4.37 24.21 -13.32
C GLU A 273 -3.06 23.93 -14.05
N LEU A 274 -3.04 24.03 -15.38
CA LEU A 274 -1.82 23.91 -16.17
C LEU A 274 -1.22 25.29 -16.41
N THR A 275 -0.02 25.50 -15.86
CA THR A 275 0.82 26.67 -16.15
C THR A 275 1.92 26.25 -17.12
N LYS A 276 2.54 27.21 -17.81
CA LYS A 276 3.66 26.94 -18.73
C LYS A 276 4.75 26.03 -18.10
N GLY A 277 5.17 26.33 -16.87
CA GLY A 277 6.17 25.50 -16.16
C GLY A 277 5.69 24.08 -15.81
N ARG A 278 4.37 23.87 -15.68
CA ARG A 278 3.79 22.53 -15.46
C ARG A 278 3.72 21.74 -16.77
N GLU A 279 3.38 22.39 -17.86
CA GLU A 279 3.42 21.81 -19.21
C GLU A 279 4.85 21.42 -19.59
N GLU A 280 5.82 22.33 -19.40
CA GLU A 280 7.24 22.06 -19.58
C GLU A 280 7.68 20.84 -18.76
N ARG A 281 7.32 20.80 -17.47
CA ARG A 281 7.63 19.65 -16.61
C ARG A 281 7.01 18.34 -17.13
N MET A 282 5.76 18.35 -17.58
CA MET A 282 5.11 17.14 -18.12
C MET A 282 5.81 16.67 -19.39
N ASN A 283 6.14 17.59 -20.29
CA ASN A 283 6.88 17.29 -21.51
C ASN A 283 8.29 16.74 -21.22
N ASP A 284 9.02 17.32 -20.25
CA ASP A 284 10.32 16.83 -19.82
C ASP A 284 10.24 15.38 -19.33
N ILE A 285 9.25 15.08 -18.49
CA ILE A 285 9.03 13.74 -17.94
C ILE A 285 8.73 12.76 -19.07
N GLU A 286 7.82 13.10 -19.98
CA GLU A 286 7.52 12.22 -21.13
C GLU A 286 8.74 11.99 -22.02
N ASN A 287 9.53 13.03 -22.30
CA ASN A 287 10.73 12.92 -23.12
C ASN A 287 11.76 11.99 -22.49
N ILE A 288 11.96 12.05 -21.17
CA ILE A 288 12.84 11.14 -20.43
C ILE A 288 12.34 9.70 -20.55
N LEU A 289 11.05 9.46 -20.27
CA LEU A 289 10.47 8.11 -20.25
C LEU A 289 10.43 7.46 -21.64
N LYS A 290 10.08 8.23 -22.67
CA LYS A 290 10.10 7.78 -24.08
C LYS A 290 11.51 7.43 -24.53
N LYS A 291 12.52 8.26 -24.20
CA LYS A 291 13.92 8.01 -24.54
C LYS A 291 14.45 6.71 -23.94
N GLU A 292 14.01 6.37 -22.73
CA GLU A 292 14.48 5.18 -22.00
C GLU A 292 13.62 3.93 -22.26
N ASP A 293 12.62 4.01 -23.17
CA ASP A 293 11.63 2.94 -23.43
C ASP A 293 10.96 2.43 -22.13
N GLU A 294 10.61 3.35 -21.21
CA GLU A 294 9.88 2.97 -20.01
C GLU A 294 8.39 2.76 -20.32
N ASP A 295 7.78 1.80 -19.65
CA ASP A 295 6.34 1.56 -19.77
C ASP A 295 5.63 2.42 -18.73
N TYR A 296 4.89 3.42 -19.18
CA TYR A 296 4.29 4.42 -18.31
C TYR A 296 2.89 4.80 -18.76
N MET A 297 2.11 5.32 -17.81
CA MET A 297 0.79 5.90 -18.06
C MET A 297 0.64 7.15 -17.22
N ILE A 298 0.18 8.24 -17.83
CA ILE A 298 -0.17 9.47 -17.11
C ILE A 298 -1.70 9.56 -17.07
N ILE A 299 -2.27 9.65 -15.87
CA ILE A 299 -3.70 9.85 -15.66
C ILE A 299 -3.96 11.15 -14.90
N ASN A 300 -5.09 11.78 -15.15
CA ASN A 300 -5.51 12.96 -14.40
C ASN A 300 -6.24 12.55 -13.11
N TYR A 301 -6.10 13.36 -12.09
CA TYR A 301 -6.92 13.27 -10.87
C TYR A 301 -8.10 14.26 -10.97
N PRO A 302 -9.35 13.91 -10.60
CA PRO A 302 -9.79 12.72 -9.88
C PRO A 302 -10.34 11.59 -10.77
N THR A 303 -10.08 11.58 -12.09
CA THR A 303 -10.50 10.49 -13.01
C THR A 303 -9.91 9.10 -12.69
N CYS A 304 -9.27 8.96 -11.53
CA CYS A 304 -8.78 7.71 -10.94
C CYS A 304 -9.88 6.87 -10.27
N LYS A 305 -11.13 7.37 -10.23
CA LYS A 305 -12.29 6.72 -9.62
C LYS A 305 -13.03 5.82 -10.60
#